data_AF-A0A345DAL6-F1
#
_entry.id   AF-A0A345DAL6-F1
#
_cell.length_a   1.000
_cell.length_b   1.000
_cell.length_c   1.000
_cell.angle_alpha   90.00
_cell.angle_beta   90.00
_cell.angle_gamma   90.00
#
_symmetry.space_group_name_H-M   'P 1'
#
loop_
_entity.id
_entity.type
_entity.pdbx_description
1 polymer ?
#
loop_
_entity_poly.entity_id
_entity_poly.type
_entity_poly.pdbx_seq_one_letter_code
_entity_poly.pdbx_strand_id
1 'polypeptide(L)'
;MGIISTSVFVELKFWLLLLFSLIVPFGIYAVLLLKRAISRTSILFFGALMLLLSGIDIYLLGQLANIAKSTLTLTDDIFFVSEVSVALYLLPALFAGIGINMISHVLTRHLDDAEKRFHTDKTNQ
;
A
#
# COMPACT_ATOMS: atom_id res chain seq x y z
N MET A 1 -10.60 4.13 -35.44
CA MET A 1 -11.11 3.04 -34.56
C MET A 1 -10.09 2.77 -33.44
N GLY A 2 -9.84 3.74 -32.55
CA GLY A 2 -8.74 3.62 -31.56
C GLY A 2 -8.87 4.47 -30.27
N ILE A 3 -9.92 5.28 -30.12
CA ILE A 3 -10.12 6.16 -28.95
C ILE A 3 -10.96 5.46 -27.85
N ILE A 4 -11.87 4.57 -28.25
CA ILE A 4 -12.74 3.86 -27.29
C ILE A 4 -11.90 2.94 -26.40
N SER A 5 -10.99 2.15 -27.00
CA SER A 5 -10.14 1.21 -26.26
C SER A 5 -9.25 1.92 -25.23
N THR A 6 -8.60 3.02 -25.61
CA THR A 6 -7.70 3.76 -24.71
C THR A 6 -8.47 4.35 -23.52
N SER A 7 -9.67 4.90 -23.73
CA SER A 7 -10.50 5.44 -22.64
C SER A 7 -10.90 4.36 -21.62
N VAL A 8 -11.30 3.17 -22.08
CA VAL A 8 -11.68 2.04 -21.20
C VAL A 8 -10.49 1.55 -20.37
N PHE A 9 -9.29 1.50 -20.95
CA PHE A 9 -8.09 1.13 -20.19
C PHE A 9 -7.71 2.17 -19.13
N VAL A 10 -7.90 3.47 -19.41
CA VAL A 10 -7.66 4.54 -18.44
C VAL A 10 -8.67 4.46 -17.30
N GLU A 11 -9.95 4.28 -17.63
CA GLU A 11 -11.03 4.15 -16.65
C GLU A 11 -10.81 2.93 -15.74
N LEU A 12 -10.46 1.77 -16.31
CA LEU A 12 -10.14 0.57 -15.53
C LEU A 12 -8.96 0.80 -14.56
N LYS A 13 -7.87 1.42 -15.03
CA LYS A 13 -6.69 1.74 -14.20
C LYS A 13 -7.07 2.67 -13.04
N PHE A 14 -7.92 3.67 -13.31
CA PHE A 14 -8.41 4.59 -12.29
C PHE A 14 -9.26 3.88 -11.23
N TRP A 15 -10.21 3.03 -11.64
CA TRP A 15 -11.03 2.27 -10.70
C TRP A 15 -10.22 1.27 -9.87
N LEU A 16 -9.22 0.62 -10.48
CA LEU A 16 -8.29 -0.25 -9.76
C LEU A 16 -7.48 0.54 -8.72
N LEU A 17 -7.00 1.73 -9.08
CA LEU A 17 -6.29 2.60 -8.16
C LEU A 17 -7.19 3.02 -6.99
N LEU A 18 -8.44 3.40 -7.25
CA LEU A 18 -9.40 3.75 -6.19
C LEU A 18 -9.68 2.56 -5.27
N LEU A 19 -9.85 1.37 -5.85
CA LEU A 19 -10.07 0.14 -5.09
C LEU A 19 -8.88 -0.19 -4.17
N PHE A 20 -7.67 -0.19 -4.71
CA PHE A 20 -6.46 -0.60 -3.97
C PHE A 20 -5.91 0.47 -3.04
N SER A 21 -6.10 1.75 -3.36
CA SER A 21 -5.60 2.86 -2.56
C SER A 21 -6.59 3.36 -1.52
N LEU A 22 -7.88 3.06 -1.66
CA LEU A 22 -8.88 3.54 -0.70
C LEU A 22 -9.70 2.41 -0.10
N ILE A 23 -10.38 1.62 -0.93
CA ILE A 23 -11.37 0.67 -0.41
C ILE A 23 -10.69 -0.47 0.36
N VAL A 24 -9.65 -1.08 -0.22
CA VAL A 24 -8.99 -2.24 0.38
C VAL A 24 -8.22 -1.88 1.67
N PRO A 25 -7.39 -0.81 1.73
CA PRO A 25 -6.64 -0.46 2.94
C PRO A 25 -7.54 -0.09 4.11
N PHE A 26 -8.62 0.68 3.86
CA PHE A 26 -9.60 1.00 4.89
C PHE A 26 -10.37 -0.24 5.34
N GLY A 27 -10.68 -1.16 4.43
CA GLY A 27 -11.26 -2.46 4.76
C GLY A 27 -10.35 -3.30 5.68
N ILE A 28 -9.06 -3.38 5.36
CA ILE A 28 -8.06 -4.05 6.22
C ILE A 28 -8.05 -3.42 7.60
N TYR A 29 -8.00 -2.09 7.69
CA TYR A 29 -8.00 -1.38 8.96
C TYR A 29 -9.27 -1.62 9.77
N ALA A 30 -10.44 -1.58 9.14
CA ALA A 30 -11.72 -1.88 9.78
C ALA A 30 -11.76 -3.32 10.31
N VAL A 31 -11.30 -4.30 9.53
CA VAL A 31 -11.20 -5.70 9.97
C VAL A 31 -10.30 -5.83 11.20
N LEU A 32 -9.16 -5.13 11.23
CA LEU A 32 -8.25 -5.14 12.36
C LEU A 32 -8.87 -4.50 13.60
N LEU A 33 -9.62 -3.41 13.46
CA LEU A 33 -10.29 -2.74 14.59
C LEU A 33 -11.47 -3.55 15.15
N LEU A 34 -12.24 -4.21 14.29
CA LEU A 34 -13.42 -4.97 14.70
C LEU A 34 -13.06 -6.31 15.35
N LYS A 35 -11.87 -6.85 15.07
CA LYS A 35 -11.42 -8.12 15.66
C LYS A 35 -10.81 -7.91 17.04
N ARG A 36 -11.52 -8.43 18.06
CA ARG A 36 -11.10 -8.41 19.48
C ARG A 36 -9.73 -9.07 19.74
N ALA A 37 -9.34 -10.05 18.94
CA ALA A 37 -8.02 -10.69 19.00
C ALA A 37 -7.53 -11.01 17.58
N ILE A 38 -6.31 -10.58 17.26
CA ILE A 38 -5.69 -10.80 15.96
C ILE A 38 -4.41 -11.62 16.16
N SER A 39 -4.24 -12.68 15.39
CA SER A 39 -3.02 -13.48 15.43
C SER A 39 -1.84 -12.74 14.79
N ARG A 40 -0.61 -13.08 15.21
CA ARG A 40 0.62 -12.50 14.63
C ARG A 40 0.72 -12.77 13.12
N THR A 41 0.32 -13.96 12.69
CA THR A 41 0.31 -14.35 11.27
C THR A 41 -0.67 -13.50 10.45
N SER A 42 -1.85 -13.19 10.99
CA SER A 42 -2.80 -12.29 10.31
C SER A 42 -2.24 -10.87 10.19
N ILE A 43 -1.61 -10.34 11.25
CA ILE A 43 -0.97 -9.01 11.20
C ILE A 43 0.14 -8.99 10.13
N LEU A 44 0.97 -10.04 10.08
CA LEU A 44 2.03 -10.17 9.08
C LEU A 44 1.47 -10.21 7.66
N PHE A 45 0.42 -11.02 7.44
CA PHE A 45 -0.27 -11.12 6.16
C PHE A 45 -0.84 -9.77 5.73
N PHE A 46 -1.57 -9.08 6.60
CA PHE A 46 -2.14 -7.77 6.29
C PHE A 46 -1.08 -6.70 6.04
N GLY A 47 0.02 -6.72 6.80
CA GLY A 47 1.16 -5.82 6.56
C GLY A 47 1.82 -6.06 5.20
N ALA A 48 2.07 -7.33 4.85
CA ALA A 48 2.61 -7.70 3.54
C ALA A 48 1.65 -7.34 2.39
N LEU A 49 0.35 -7.56 2.59
CA LEU A 49 -0.69 -7.20 1.63
C LEU A 49 -0.74 -5.68 1.41
N MET A 50 -0.68 -4.87 2.48
CA MET A 50 -0.60 -3.41 2.35
C MET A 50 0.64 -2.95 1.56
N LEU A 51 1.79 -3.56 1.80
CA LEU A 51 3.02 -3.24 1.07
C LEU A 51 2.90 -3.57 -0.43
N LEU A 52 2.29 -4.72 -0.74
CA LEU A 52 2.02 -5.14 -2.12
C LEU A 52 1.05 -4.17 -2.81
N LEU A 53 -0.05 -3.80 -2.14
CA LEU A 53 -1.04 -2.87 -2.68
C LEU A 53 -0.44 -1.48 -2.94
N SER A 54 0.41 -0.99 -2.04
CA SER A 54 1.14 0.26 -2.26
C SER A 54 2.02 0.21 -3.51
N GLY A 55 2.72 -0.90 -3.75
CA GLY A 55 3.49 -1.11 -4.98
C GLY A 55 2.62 -1.09 -6.25
N ILE A 56 1.43 -1.71 -6.18
CA ILE A 56 0.45 -1.67 -7.28
C ILE A 56 -0.02 -0.23 -7.53
N ASP A 57 -0.35 0.51 -6.48
CA ASP A 57 -0.81 1.89 -6.60
C ASP A 57 0.25 2.80 -7.24
N ILE A 58 1.50 2.69 -6.81
CA ILE A 58 2.64 3.44 -7.39
C ILE A 58 2.76 3.15 -8.90
N TYR A 59 2.62 1.88 -9.28
CA TYR A 59 2.66 1.46 -10.68
C TYR A 59 1.49 2.04 -11.49
N LEU A 60 0.25 1.93 -10.96
CA LEU A 60 -0.95 2.46 -11.61
C LEU A 60 -0.89 3.99 -11.75
N LEU A 61 -0.43 4.70 -10.72
CA LEU A 61 -0.20 6.14 -10.75
C LEU A 61 0.82 6.53 -11.82
N GLY A 62 1.95 5.80 -11.91
CA GLY A 62 2.95 6.06 -12.95
C GLY A 62 2.37 5.89 -14.36
N GLN A 63 1.55 4.86 -14.57
CA GLN A 63 0.85 4.63 -15.84
C GLN A 63 -0.14 5.75 -16.17
N LEU A 64 -0.96 6.17 -15.20
CA LEU A 64 -1.94 7.25 -15.38
C LEU A 64 -1.26 8.60 -15.61
N ALA A 65 -0.19 8.90 -14.87
CA ALA A 65 0.59 10.13 -15.04
C ALA A 65 1.23 10.22 -16.42
N ASN A 66 1.76 9.12 -16.95
CA ASN A 66 2.34 9.09 -18.30
C ASN A 66 1.28 9.33 -19.39
N ILE A 67 0.07 8.80 -19.22
CA ILE A 67 -1.04 9.03 -20.17
C ILE A 67 -1.57 10.46 -20.07
N ALA A 68 -1.64 11.03 -18.87
CA ALA A 68 -2.05 12.41 -18.66
C ALA A 68 -1.09 13.39 -19.35
N LYS A 69 0.22 13.18 -19.20
CA LYS A 69 1.27 13.99 -19.86
C LYS A 69 1.17 14.00 -21.38
N SER A 70 0.67 12.93 -22.01
CA SER A 70 0.48 12.92 -23.47
C SER A 70 -0.83 13.58 -23.94
N THR A 71 -1.67 14.07 -23.01
CA THR A 71 -3.01 14.61 -23.30
C THR A 71 -3.14 16.11 -22.97
N LEU A 72 -2.33 16.64 -22.03
CA LEU A 72 -2.37 18.05 -21.60
C LEU A 72 -1.46 18.96 -22.44
N THR A 73 -1.85 20.23 -22.55
CA THR A 73 -1.10 21.27 -23.30
C THR A 73 -0.01 21.86 -22.39
N LEU A 74 1.22 22.04 -22.93
CA LEU A 74 2.50 22.35 -22.26
C LEU A 74 2.54 23.48 -21.19
N THR A 75 1.52 24.34 -21.08
CA THR A 75 1.56 25.58 -20.28
C THR A 75 0.92 25.49 -18.89
N ASP A 76 -0.05 24.59 -18.67
CA ASP A 76 -0.66 24.36 -17.33
C ASP A 76 0.05 23.24 -16.53
N ASP A 77 1.17 22.74 -17.08
CA ASP A 77 1.67 21.37 -16.91
C ASP A 77 2.63 21.16 -15.71
N ILE A 78 3.27 22.22 -15.19
CA ILE A 78 4.38 22.04 -14.24
C ILE A 78 3.92 22.08 -12.78
N PHE A 79 3.02 22.99 -12.42
CA PHE A 79 2.62 23.18 -11.02
C PHE A 79 1.46 22.26 -10.60
N PHE A 80 0.42 22.15 -11.43
CA PHE A 80 -0.79 21.38 -11.08
C PHE A 80 -0.55 19.86 -11.12
N VAL A 81 0.24 19.37 -12.10
CA VAL A 81 0.63 17.95 -12.16
C VAL A 81 1.54 17.59 -10.99
N SER A 82 2.39 18.50 -10.52
CA SER A 82 3.34 18.23 -9.43
C SER A 82 2.62 18.09 -8.08
N GLU A 83 1.76 19.03 -7.69
CA GLU A 83 1.06 18.97 -6.40
C GLU A 83 0.06 17.82 -6.34
N VAL A 84 -0.73 17.62 -7.41
CA VAL A 84 -1.69 16.51 -7.47
C VAL A 84 -0.95 15.16 -7.50
N SER A 85 0.18 15.06 -8.22
CA SER A 85 0.99 13.83 -8.18
C SER A 85 1.55 13.58 -6.78
N VAL A 86 2.09 14.59 -6.10
CA VAL A 86 2.61 14.45 -4.73
C VAL A 86 1.51 14.00 -3.77
N ALA A 87 0.32 14.60 -3.85
CA ALA A 87 -0.83 14.20 -3.02
C ALA A 87 -1.28 12.77 -3.31
N LEU A 88 -1.30 12.35 -4.58
CA LEU A 88 -1.69 10.99 -4.96
C LEU A 88 -0.64 9.94 -4.56
N TYR A 89 0.66 10.26 -4.62
CA TYR A 89 1.72 9.36 -4.15
C TYR A 89 1.82 9.25 -2.63
N LEU A 90 1.24 10.21 -1.89
CA LEU A 90 1.24 10.18 -0.43
C LEU A 90 0.43 8.99 0.11
N LEU A 91 -0.71 8.67 -0.50
CA LEU A 91 -1.56 7.54 -0.06
C LEU A 91 -0.82 6.19 -0.10
N PRO A 92 -0.24 5.78 -1.24
CA PRO A 92 0.57 4.56 -1.30
C PRO A 92 1.74 4.58 -0.33
N ALA A 93 2.43 5.72 -0.19
CA ALA A 93 3.55 5.85 0.74
C ALA A 93 3.12 5.65 2.20
N LEU A 94 1.97 6.21 2.60
CA LEU A 94 1.39 6.02 3.93
C LEU A 94 1.07 4.54 4.19
N PHE A 95 0.41 3.86 3.25
CA PHE A 95 0.07 2.44 3.42
C PHE A 95 1.29 1.53 3.42
N ALA A 96 2.32 1.83 2.63
CA ALA A 96 3.61 1.15 2.73
C ALA A 96 4.21 1.32 4.13
N GLY A 97 4.22 2.55 4.67
CA GLY A 97 4.72 2.83 6.02
C GLY A 97 3.97 2.04 7.10
N ILE A 98 2.63 2.00 7.01
CA ILE A 98 1.79 1.21 7.93
C ILE A 98 2.10 -0.29 7.80
N GLY A 99 2.16 -0.81 6.57
CA GLY A 99 2.47 -2.22 6.31
C GLY A 99 3.83 -2.64 6.85
N ILE A 100 4.87 -1.82 6.61
CA ILE A 100 6.22 -2.02 7.16
C ILE A 100 6.17 -2.02 8.69
N ASN A 101 5.48 -1.08 9.33
CA ASN A 101 5.37 -1.03 10.78
C ASN A 101 4.71 -2.28 11.36
N MET A 102 3.65 -2.78 10.72
CA MET A 102 2.98 -4.02 11.13
C MET A 102 3.92 -5.25 11.03
N ILE A 103 4.66 -5.37 9.92
CA ILE A 103 5.62 -6.46 9.72
C ILE A 103 6.73 -6.39 10.77
N SER A 104 7.33 -5.21 10.94
CA SER A 104 8.39 -4.96 11.93
C SER A 104 7.94 -5.35 13.33
N HIS A 105 6.74 -4.94 13.73
CA HIS A 105 6.18 -5.29 15.04
C HIS A 105 6.04 -6.80 15.26
N VAL A 106 5.61 -7.55 14.24
CA VAL A 106 5.52 -9.01 14.33
C VAL A 106 6.90 -9.64 14.43
N LEU A 107 7.87 -9.17 13.64
CA LEU A 107 9.22 -9.69 13.62
C LEU A 107 9.95 -9.45 14.95
N THR A 108 9.92 -8.22 15.47
CA THR A 108 10.54 -7.88 16.77
C THR A 108 9.96 -8.75 17.89
N ARG A 109 8.62 -8.89 17.96
CA ARG A 109 8.00 -9.78 18.97
C ARG A 109 8.39 -11.25 18.81
N HIS A 110 8.62 -11.72 17.59
CA HIS A 110 9.07 -13.08 17.36
C HIS A 110 10.51 -13.29 17.86
N LEU A 111 11.39 -12.33 17.62
CA LEU A 111 12.77 -12.35 18.08
C LEU A 111 12.85 -12.28 19.62
N ASP A 112 12.09 -11.37 20.24
CA ASP A 112 12.03 -11.25 21.71
C ASP A 112 11.59 -12.56 22.38
N ASP A 113 10.62 -13.27 21.78
CA ASP A 113 10.15 -14.55 22.30
C ASP A 113 11.19 -15.66 22.10
N ALA A 114 11.92 -15.65 20.99
CA ALA A 114 13.00 -16.60 20.73
C ALA A 114 14.17 -16.40 21.70
N GLU A 115 14.55 -15.16 21.98
CA GLU A 115 15.59 -14.80 22.94
C GLU A 115 15.25 -15.29 24.35
N LYS A 116 14.02 -15.04 24.82
CA LYS A 116 13.57 -15.53 26.14
C LYS A 116 13.64 -17.04 26.29
N ARG A 117 13.28 -17.79 25.25
CA ARG A 117 13.36 -19.26 25.25
C ARG A 117 14.81 -19.73 25.36
N PHE A 118 15.69 -19.13 24.57
CA PHE A 118 17.12 -19.44 24.61
C PHE A 118 17.75 -19.20 25.99
N HIS A 119 17.42 -18.08 26.65
CA HIS A 119 17.89 -17.82 28.01
C HIS A 119 17.35 -18.81 29.04
N THR A 120 16.08 -19.21 28.91
CA THR A 120 15.46 -20.21 29.80
C THR A 120 16.15 -21.57 29.65
N ASP A 121 16.40 -22.01 28.41
CA ASP A 121 17.06 -23.29 28.12
C ASP A 121 18.50 -23.32 28.63
N LYS A 122 19.22 -22.20 28.55
CA LYS A 122 20.58 -22.07 29.09
C LYS A 122 20.67 -21.99 30.62
N THR A 123 19.64 -21.51 31.30
CA THR A 123 19.63 -21.41 32.77
C THR A 123 19.24 -22.74 33.43
N ASN A 124 18.58 -23.62 32.67
CA ASN A 124 18.15 -24.96 33.11
C ASN A 124 19.16 -26.08 32.76
N GLN A 125 20.30 -25.73 32.16
CA GLN A 125 21.47 -26.60 31.95
C GLN A 125 22.55 -26.32 32.99
#